data_AF-A0A0R2U6J8-F1
#
_entry.id   AF-A0A0R2U6J8-F1
#
_cell.length_a   1.000
_cell.length_b   1.000
_cell.length_c   1.000
_cell.angle_alpha   90.00
_cell.angle_beta   90.00
_cell.angle_gamma   90.00
#
_symmetry.space_group_name_H-M   'P 1'
#
loop_
_entity.id
_entity.type
_entity.pdbx_description
1 polymer ?
#
loop_
_entity_poly.entity_id
_entity_poly.type
_entity_poly.pdbx_seq_one_letter_code
_entity_poly.pdbx_strand_id
1 'polypeptide(L)'
;MSFLTLITIALIISLASVMAYKKYVSNKIALNRSNAWPEVLDLIIASLQSGASISESLSAIGKVGPAFVREPFLVFSTKIESGERFEAALNYLKEEFADPITDQLFEALYFASMFGSRNSIKVLRELSEYVSSDLALRGEIQIRFGWIRNSANLAAVAPWLLFLILRTQENARNAYAQPAGQTIIILGVLTTFLAYLWMQKIAKLPKSKRLFTLEMSSNE
;
A
#
# COMPACT_ATOMS: atom_id res chain seq x y z
N MET A 1 0.30 -6.79 44.88
CA MET A 1 0.17 -7.16 43.45
C MET A 1 1.33 -8.09 43.15
N SER A 2 1.11 -9.30 42.64
CA SER A 2 2.27 -10.07 42.19
C SER A 2 2.87 -9.34 41.00
N PHE A 3 4.15 -8.97 41.09
CA PHE A 3 4.95 -8.32 40.05
C PHE A 3 4.75 -8.99 38.66
N LEU A 4 4.44 -10.28 38.66
CA LEU A 4 4.06 -11.10 37.50
C LEU A 4 2.89 -10.54 36.67
N THR A 5 1.83 -9.99 37.25
CA THR A 5 0.67 -9.54 36.43
C THR A 5 0.92 -8.21 35.73
N LEU A 6 1.75 -7.35 36.30
CA LEU A 6 2.24 -6.15 35.60
C LEU A 6 3.17 -6.52 34.45
N ILE A 7 4.04 -7.51 34.66
CA ILE A 7 4.95 -7.99 33.63
C ILE A 7 4.20 -8.64 32.48
N THR A 8 3.21 -9.51 32.75
CA THR A 8 2.47 -10.18 31.68
C THR A 8 1.69 -9.20 30.81
N ILE A 9 1.05 -8.20 31.42
CA ILE A 9 0.33 -7.16 30.67
C ILE A 9 1.31 -6.29 29.87
N ALA A 10 2.42 -5.86 30.47
CA ALA A 10 3.43 -5.04 29.78
C ALA A 10 4.12 -5.80 28.63
N LEU A 11 4.41 -7.10 28.82
CA LEU A 11 5.07 -7.93 27.82
C LEU A 11 4.17 -8.18 26.61
N ILE A 12 2.87 -8.41 26.82
CA ILE A 12 1.90 -8.63 25.75
C ILE A 12 1.63 -7.34 24.97
N ILE A 13 1.52 -6.20 25.65
CA ILE A 13 1.39 -4.88 25.02
C ILE A 13 2.64 -4.54 24.21
N SER A 14 3.84 -4.78 24.76
CA SER A 14 5.11 -4.54 24.08
C SER A 14 5.26 -5.42 22.83
N LEU A 15 4.91 -6.71 22.92
CA LEU A 15 5.01 -7.64 21.80
C LEU A 15 4.01 -7.31 20.67
N ALA A 16 2.78 -6.90 21.04
CA ALA A 16 1.79 -6.42 20.08
C ALA A 16 2.24 -5.12 19.39
N SER A 17 2.86 -4.21 20.15
CA SER A 17 3.38 -2.94 19.62
C SER A 17 4.58 -3.15 18.68
N VAL A 18 5.49 -4.07 19.00
CA VAL A 18 6.65 -4.42 18.14
C VAL A 18 6.21 -5.08 16.84
N MET A 19 5.20 -5.96 16.86
CA MET A 19 4.64 -6.55 15.63
C MET A 19 3.92 -5.50 14.77
N ALA A 20 3.20 -4.57 15.38
CA ALA A 20 2.58 -3.45 14.68
C ALA A 20 3.63 -2.53 14.03
N TYR A 21 4.72 -2.23 14.76
CA TYR A 21 5.80 -1.37 14.29
C TYR A 21 6.59 -1.97 13.12
N LYS A 22 7.00 -3.25 13.22
CA LYS A 22 7.72 -3.94 12.12
C LYS A 22 6.92 -3.98 10.81
N LYS A 23 5.60 -4.13 10.91
CA LYS A 23 4.72 -4.17 9.73
C LYS A 23 4.38 -2.78 9.19
N TYR A 24 4.31 -1.76 10.05
CA TYR A 24 4.19 -0.35 9.65
C TYR A 24 5.38 0.07 8.77
N VAL A 25 6.61 -0.27 9.16
CA VAL A 25 7.82 0.08 8.40
C VAL A 25 7.86 -0.60 7.03
N SER A 26 7.53 -1.89 6.95
CA SER A 26 7.48 -2.62 5.66
C SER A 26 6.39 -2.09 4.72
N ASN A 27 5.23 -1.68 5.26
CA ASN A 27 4.18 -1.03 4.47
C ASN A 27 4.56 0.38 4.04
N LYS A 28 5.37 1.13 4.80
CA LYS A 28 5.76 2.50 4.49
C LYS A 28 6.63 2.59 3.23
N ILE A 29 7.50 1.61 3.01
CA ILE A 29 8.33 1.54 1.80
C ILE A 29 7.47 1.23 0.56
N ALA A 30 6.49 0.33 0.68
CA ALA A 30 5.54 0.03 -0.39
C ALA A 30 4.57 1.19 -0.67
N LEU A 31 4.07 1.86 0.38
CA LEU A 31 3.19 3.04 0.28
C LEU A 31 3.90 4.25 -0.34
N ASN A 32 5.17 4.48 -0.02
CA ASN A 32 5.94 5.56 -0.62
C ASN A 32 6.15 5.36 -2.13
N ARG A 33 6.25 4.10 -2.60
CA ARG A 33 6.28 3.80 -4.03
C ARG A 33 4.91 3.99 -4.68
N SER A 34 3.83 3.51 -4.06
CA SER A 34 2.46 3.69 -4.60
C SER A 34 2.04 5.15 -4.70
N ASN A 35 2.48 6.00 -3.76
CA ASN A 35 2.12 7.43 -3.73
C ASN A 35 2.84 8.28 -4.79
N ALA A 36 3.92 7.80 -5.39
CA ALA A 36 4.65 8.51 -6.45
C ALA A 36 3.99 8.33 -7.84
N TRP A 37 3.23 7.25 -8.03
CA TRP A 37 2.62 6.92 -9.33
C TRP A 37 1.57 7.90 -9.83
N PRO A 38 0.72 8.53 -8.99
CA PRO A 38 -0.17 9.59 -9.44
C PRO A 38 0.59 10.75 -10.09
N GLU A 39 1.68 11.22 -9.47
CA GLU A 39 2.52 12.29 -10.02
C GLU A 39 3.20 11.85 -11.33
N VAL A 40 3.67 10.60 -11.41
CA VAL A 40 4.23 10.05 -12.67
C VAL A 40 3.17 10.01 -13.77
N LEU A 41 1.94 9.59 -13.46
CA LEU A 41 0.83 9.57 -14.41
C LEU A 41 0.51 10.97 -14.92
N ASP A 42 0.46 11.97 -14.02
CA ASP A 42 0.22 13.37 -14.40
C ASP A 42 1.29 13.88 -15.36
N LEU A 43 2.57 13.56 -15.12
CA LEU A 43 3.69 13.91 -16.01
C LEU A 43 3.61 13.20 -17.37
N ILE A 44 3.23 11.92 -17.40
CA ILE A 44 3.01 11.19 -18.65
C ILE A 44 1.85 11.83 -19.44
N ILE A 45 0.73 12.12 -18.80
CA ILE A 45 -0.43 12.75 -19.44
C ILE A 45 -0.06 14.13 -19.98
N ALA A 46 0.62 14.96 -19.18
CA ALA A 46 1.04 16.30 -19.58
C ALA A 46 2.00 16.28 -20.79
N SER A 47 2.94 15.34 -20.82
CA SER A 47 3.86 15.19 -21.95
C SER A 47 3.18 14.64 -23.22
N LEU A 48 2.25 13.70 -23.07
CA LEU A 48 1.43 13.24 -24.21
C LEU A 48 0.55 14.37 -24.76
N GLN A 49 0.01 15.23 -23.89
CA GLN A 49 -0.79 16.39 -24.29
C GLN A 49 0.03 17.46 -25.02
N SER A 50 1.31 17.61 -24.71
CA SER A 50 2.22 18.50 -25.43
C SER A 50 2.69 17.92 -26.78
N GLY A 51 2.23 16.72 -27.13
CA GLY A 51 2.52 16.06 -28.41
C GLY A 51 3.74 15.15 -28.38
N ALA A 52 4.32 14.88 -27.20
CA ALA A 52 5.39 13.90 -27.07
C ALA A 52 4.88 12.48 -27.37
N SER A 53 5.76 11.64 -27.90
CA SER A 53 5.50 10.21 -28.02
C SER A 53 5.51 9.52 -26.65
N ILE A 54 4.88 8.35 -26.52
CA ILE A 54 4.88 7.56 -25.28
C ILE A 54 6.31 7.27 -24.79
N SER A 55 7.22 6.96 -25.72
CA SER A 55 8.62 6.70 -25.35
C SER A 55 9.30 7.96 -24.80
N GLU A 56 9.09 9.12 -25.41
CA GLU A 56 9.62 10.40 -24.90
C GLU A 56 9.01 10.78 -23.55
N SER A 57 7.71 10.56 -23.38
CA SER A 57 7.00 10.78 -22.12
C SER A 57 7.60 9.97 -20.99
N LEU A 58 7.92 8.70 -21.21
CA LEU A 58 8.54 7.83 -20.21
C LEU A 58 10.01 8.23 -19.95
N SER A 59 10.77 8.56 -21.00
CA SER A 59 12.16 9.05 -20.85
C SER A 59 12.23 10.37 -20.06
N ALA A 60 11.22 11.24 -20.17
CA ALA A 60 11.15 12.50 -19.41
C ALA A 60 11.03 12.28 -17.89
N ILE A 61 10.41 11.16 -17.45
CA ILE A 61 10.28 10.82 -16.03
C ILE A 61 11.66 10.60 -15.38
N GLY A 62 12.63 10.06 -16.11
CA GLY A 62 14.00 9.91 -15.63
C GLY A 62 14.68 11.25 -15.31
N LYS A 63 14.21 12.36 -15.86
CA LYS A 63 14.79 13.70 -15.63
C LYS A 63 14.03 14.50 -14.58
N VAL A 64 12.69 14.50 -14.67
CA VAL A 64 11.83 15.42 -13.90
C VAL A 64 10.97 14.68 -12.86
N GLY A 65 10.83 13.36 -12.96
CA GLY A 65 9.97 12.57 -12.09
C GLY A 65 10.47 12.44 -10.64
N PRO A 66 9.63 11.89 -9.74
CA PRO A 66 9.95 11.71 -8.32
C PRO A 66 11.22 10.90 -8.09
N ALA A 67 11.98 11.23 -7.04
CA ALA A 67 13.26 10.60 -6.75
C ALA A 67 13.19 9.06 -6.64
N PHE A 68 12.07 8.51 -6.19
CA PHE A 68 11.90 7.06 -5.97
C PHE A 68 11.73 6.21 -7.23
N VAL A 69 11.38 6.83 -8.37
CA VAL A 69 11.18 6.13 -9.65
C VAL A 69 12.18 6.55 -10.71
N ARG A 70 12.97 7.60 -10.44
CA ARG A 70 13.82 8.27 -11.41
C ARG A 70 14.88 7.35 -12.03
N GLU A 71 15.52 6.52 -11.20
CA GLU A 71 16.61 5.64 -11.65
C GLU A 71 16.14 4.59 -12.67
N PRO A 72 15.06 3.82 -12.43
CA PRO A 72 14.52 2.90 -13.43
C PRO A 72 14.16 3.60 -14.76
N PHE A 73 13.56 4.80 -14.69
CA PHE A 73 13.22 5.56 -15.89
C PHE A 73 14.43 6.14 -16.63
N LEU A 74 15.54 6.43 -15.93
CA LEU A 74 16.81 6.81 -16.56
C LEU A 74 17.39 5.62 -17.34
N VAL A 75 17.40 4.43 -16.75
CA VAL A 75 17.86 3.22 -17.43
C VAL A 75 17.00 2.94 -18.66
N PHE A 76 15.68 3.07 -18.55
CA PHE A 76 14.77 3.01 -19.69
C PHE A 76 15.16 4.00 -20.80
N SER A 77 15.42 5.28 -20.47
CA SER A 77 15.83 6.28 -21.46
C SER A 77 17.12 5.88 -22.16
N THR A 78 18.12 5.41 -21.41
CA THR A 78 19.39 4.93 -21.97
C THR A 78 19.21 3.74 -22.91
N LYS A 79 18.32 2.80 -22.56
CA LYS A 79 17.98 1.64 -23.42
C LYS A 79 17.38 2.09 -24.75
N ILE A 80 16.39 2.99 -24.72
CA ILE A 80 15.78 3.55 -25.93
C ILE A 80 16.80 4.32 -26.77
N GLU A 81 17.63 5.16 -26.15
CA GLU A 81 18.68 5.93 -26.84
C GLU A 81 19.73 5.02 -27.49
N SER A 82 19.98 3.84 -26.91
CA SER A 82 20.85 2.81 -27.48
C SER A 82 20.23 2.02 -28.65
N GLY A 83 18.97 2.30 -29.00
CA GLY A 83 18.23 1.62 -30.07
C GLY A 83 17.57 0.31 -29.64
N GLU A 84 17.47 0.04 -28.34
CA GLU A 84 16.72 -1.11 -27.83
C GLU A 84 15.24 -0.97 -28.18
N ARG A 85 14.60 -2.10 -28.45
CA ARG A 85 13.17 -2.15 -28.76
C ARG A 85 12.34 -1.62 -27.60
N PHE A 86 11.31 -0.83 -27.90
CA PHE A 86 10.45 -0.21 -26.88
C PHE A 86 9.85 -1.25 -25.94
N GLU A 87 9.41 -2.39 -26.47
CA GLU A 87 8.82 -3.49 -25.71
C GLU A 87 9.80 -4.10 -24.71
N ALA A 88 11.06 -4.30 -25.13
CA ALA A 88 12.10 -4.83 -24.27
C ALA A 88 12.46 -3.85 -23.14
N ALA A 89 12.57 -2.55 -23.46
CA ALA A 89 12.78 -1.51 -22.47
C ALA A 89 11.59 -1.38 -21.49
N LEU A 90 10.35 -1.57 -21.96
CA LEU A 90 9.15 -1.53 -21.12
C LEU A 90 9.02 -2.77 -20.22
N ASN A 91 9.45 -3.95 -20.70
CA ASN A 91 9.55 -5.16 -19.88
C ASN A 91 10.56 -4.98 -18.73
N TYR A 92 11.70 -4.31 -18.98
CA TYR A 92 12.63 -3.95 -17.90
C TYR A 92 11.94 -3.12 -16.80
N LEU A 93 11.13 -2.11 -17.16
CA LEU A 93 10.38 -1.34 -16.15
C LEU A 93 9.36 -2.20 -15.38
N LYS A 94 8.67 -3.15 -16.05
CA LYS A 94 7.79 -4.11 -15.38
C LYS A 94 8.52 -5.00 -14.39
N GLU A 95 9.73 -5.46 -14.74
CA GLU A 95 10.54 -6.28 -13.86
C GLU A 95 11.05 -5.51 -12.64
N GLU A 96 11.52 -4.28 -12.86
CA GLU A 96 12.09 -3.43 -11.81
C GLU A 96 11.03 -3.02 -10.77
N PHE A 97 9.84 -2.62 -11.24
CA PHE A 97 8.77 -2.21 -10.32
C PHE A 97 7.99 -3.39 -9.73
N ALA A 98 7.80 -4.47 -10.50
CA ALA A 98 7.12 -5.70 -10.09
C ALA A 98 5.80 -5.47 -9.32
N ASP A 99 5.06 -4.40 -9.65
CA ASP A 99 3.82 -4.02 -8.99
C ASP A 99 2.63 -4.14 -9.95
N PRO A 100 1.49 -4.76 -9.53
CA PRO A 100 0.34 -4.97 -10.40
C PRO A 100 -0.23 -3.70 -11.05
N ILE A 101 -0.16 -2.55 -10.37
CA ILE A 101 -0.66 -1.28 -10.90
C ILE A 101 0.26 -0.78 -12.01
N THR A 102 1.57 -0.87 -11.77
CA THR A 102 2.60 -0.47 -12.73
C THR A 102 2.62 -1.36 -13.95
N ASP A 103 2.42 -2.68 -13.78
CA ASP A 103 2.31 -3.60 -14.90
C ASP A 103 1.12 -3.24 -15.80
N GLN A 104 -0.05 -2.95 -15.22
CA GLN A 104 -1.23 -2.56 -15.99
C GLN A 104 -1.03 -1.25 -16.75
N LEU A 105 -0.33 -0.27 -16.14
CA LEU A 105 0.04 0.97 -16.81
C LEU A 105 0.94 0.70 -18.02
N PHE A 106 2.01 -0.08 -17.83
CA PHE A 106 2.96 -0.37 -18.91
C PHE A 106 2.32 -1.17 -20.05
N GLU A 107 1.48 -2.16 -19.73
CA GLU A 107 0.70 -2.88 -20.75
C GLU A 107 -0.23 -1.93 -21.52
N ALA A 108 -0.95 -1.04 -20.82
CA ALA A 108 -1.82 -0.08 -21.47
C ALA A 108 -1.04 0.86 -22.41
N LEU A 109 0.14 1.32 -22.00
CA LEU A 109 1.04 2.14 -22.82
C LEU A 109 1.66 1.36 -23.99
N TYR A 110 1.92 0.07 -23.82
CA TYR A 110 2.35 -0.80 -24.92
C TYR A 110 1.26 -0.93 -25.98
N PHE A 111 0.05 -1.34 -25.58
CA PHE A 111 -1.08 -1.41 -26.51
C PHE A 111 -1.35 -0.06 -27.16
N ALA A 112 -1.23 1.03 -26.41
CA ALA A 112 -1.34 2.38 -26.96
C ALA A 112 -0.34 2.68 -28.07
N SER A 113 0.92 2.28 -27.86
CA SER A 113 2.01 2.53 -28.80
C SER A 113 1.82 1.79 -30.13
N MET A 114 1.14 0.64 -30.12
CA MET A 114 0.89 -0.21 -31.29
C MET A 114 -0.01 0.43 -32.36
N PHE A 115 -0.84 1.42 -32.02
CA PHE A 115 -1.90 1.92 -32.90
C PHE A 115 -1.60 3.25 -33.64
N GLY A 116 -0.45 3.90 -33.47
CA GLY A 116 -0.05 5.06 -34.28
C GLY A 116 -0.95 6.33 -34.20
N SER A 117 -0.45 7.48 -34.71
CA SER A 117 -0.71 8.81 -34.14
C SER A 117 -2.01 9.58 -34.50
N ARG A 118 -3.08 8.99 -35.06
CA ARG A 118 -4.25 9.84 -35.46
C ARG A 118 -5.67 9.40 -35.10
N ASN A 119 -5.93 8.13 -34.78
CA ASN A 119 -7.28 7.70 -34.35
C ASN A 119 -7.30 6.96 -32.99
N SER A 120 -6.11 6.71 -32.45
CA SER A 120 -5.85 5.84 -31.29
C SER A 120 -5.79 6.64 -29.98
N ILE A 121 -5.49 7.94 -30.07
CA ILE A 121 -5.44 8.90 -28.96
C ILE A 121 -6.81 9.05 -28.27
N LYS A 122 -7.91 8.88 -29.01
CA LYS A 122 -9.27 8.99 -28.46
C LYS A 122 -9.63 7.80 -27.58
N VAL A 123 -9.37 6.58 -28.05
CA VAL A 123 -9.59 5.34 -27.28
C VAL A 123 -8.65 5.28 -26.07
N LEU A 124 -7.41 5.75 -26.21
CA LEU A 124 -6.48 5.87 -25.09
C LEU A 124 -6.92 6.87 -24.03
N ARG A 125 -7.51 7.99 -24.46
CA ARG A 125 -8.02 9.01 -23.55
C ARG A 125 -9.20 8.48 -22.74
N GLU A 126 -10.12 7.78 -23.39
CA GLU A 126 -11.28 7.15 -22.72
C GLU A 126 -10.83 6.04 -21.75
N LEU A 127 -9.83 5.22 -22.13
CA LEU A 127 -9.23 4.23 -21.23
C LEU A 127 -8.43 4.87 -20.09
N SER A 128 -7.70 5.95 -20.34
CA SER A 128 -6.94 6.68 -19.33
C SER A 128 -7.88 7.38 -18.34
N GLU A 129 -8.99 7.96 -18.80
CA GLU A 129 -10.04 8.50 -17.93
C GLU A 129 -10.71 7.40 -17.09
N TYR A 130 -10.97 6.24 -17.68
CA TYR A 130 -11.54 5.10 -16.95
C TYR A 130 -10.58 4.55 -15.87
N VAL A 131 -9.29 4.39 -16.19
CA VAL A 131 -8.28 3.90 -15.24
C VAL A 131 -8.02 4.92 -14.13
N SER A 132 -7.89 6.22 -14.45
CA SER A 132 -7.74 7.27 -13.44
C SER A 132 -8.96 7.38 -12.53
N SER A 133 -10.17 7.19 -13.07
CA SER A 133 -11.42 7.16 -12.30
C SER A 133 -11.51 5.95 -11.36
N ASP A 134 -11.12 4.75 -11.81
CA ASP A 134 -11.06 3.55 -10.96
C ASP A 134 -10.01 3.68 -9.84
N LEU A 135 -8.87 4.29 -10.14
CA LEU A 135 -7.83 4.60 -9.15
C LEU A 135 -8.31 5.63 -8.11
N ALA A 136 -9.04 6.67 -8.53
CA ALA A 136 -9.64 7.66 -7.64
C ALA A 136 -10.71 7.04 -6.72
N LEU A 137 -11.57 6.17 -7.26
CA LEU A 137 -12.55 5.40 -6.48
C LEU A 137 -11.88 4.47 -5.47
N ARG A 138 -10.78 3.80 -5.85
CA ARG A 138 -9.98 2.98 -4.93
C ARG A 138 -9.31 3.82 -3.84
N GLY A 139 -8.87 5.03 -4.16
CA GLY A 139 -8.36 6.00 -3.18
C GLY A 139 -9.42 6.41 -2.15
N GLU A 140 -10.64 6.68 -2.62
CA GLU A 140 -11.77 7.00 -1.75
C GLU A 140 -12.15 5.82 -0.83
N ILE A 141 -12.14 4.60 -1.36
CA ILE A 141 -12.36 3.36 -0.60
C ILE A 141 -11.26 3.18 0.47
N GLN A 142 -9.98 3.38 0.12
CA GLN A 142 -8.87 3.25 1.09
C GLN A 142 -8.92 4.29 2.21
N ILE A 143 -9.32 5.54 1.90
CA ILE A 143 -9.49 6.61 2.90
C ILE A 143 -10.64 6.26 3.86
N ARG A 144 -11.76 5.71 3.34
CA ARG A 144 -12.87 5.24 4.19
C ARG A 144 -12.49 4.04 5.06
N PHE A 145 -11.75 3.06 4.52
CA PHE A 145 -11.32 1.88 5.28
C PHE A 145 -10.20 2.17 6.30
N GLY A 146 -9.37 3.19 6.07
CA GLY A 146 -8.33 3.62 7.00
C GLY A 146 -8.88 4.16 8.33
N TRP A 147 -9.95 4.97 8.26
CA TRP A 147 -10.60 5.50 9.45
C TRP A 147 -11.33 4.41 10.26
N ILE A 148 -12.01 3.47 9.59
CA ILE A 148 -12.67 2.32 10.26
C ILE A 148 -11.64 1.45 11.00
N ARG A 149 -10.48 1.20 10.39
CA ARG A 149 -9.40 0.41 11.01
C ARG A 149 -8.78 1.12 12.22
N ASN A 150 -8.58 2.44 12.13
CA ASN A 150 -8.00 3.20 13.23
C ASN A 150 -8.98 3.32 14.42
N SER A 151 -10.28 3.49 14.14
CA SER A 151 -11.35 3.46 15.15
C SER A 151 -11.46 2.11 15.86
N ALA A 152 -11.25 1.00 15.15
CA ALA A 152 -11.26 -0.34 15.74
C ALA A 152 -10.08 -0.58 16.69
N ASN A 153 -8.89 -0.07 16.35
CA ASN A 153 -7.73 -0.08 17.26
C ASN A 153 -8.00 0.77 18.51
N LEU A 154 -8.62 1.95 18.35
CA LEU A 154 -8.96 2.83 19.46
C LEU A 154 -9.98 2.17 20.42
N ALA A 155 -10.99 1.50 19.87
CA ALA A 155 -11.97 0.74 20.65
C ALA A 155 -11.35 -0.44 21.41
N ALA A 156 -10.32 -1.09 20.88
CA ALA A 156 -9.60 -2.16 21.57
C ALA A 156 -8.77 -1.68 22.77
N VAL A 157 -8.38 -0.40 22.80
CA VAL A 157 -7.62 0.21 23.91
C VAL A 157 -8.53 0.73 25.02
N ALA A 158 -9.77 1.11 24.70
CA ALA A 158 -10.71 1.71 25.65
C ALA A 158 -10.96 0.89 26.95
N PRO A 159 -11.14 -0.45 26.91
CA PRO A 159 -11.34 -1.24 28.13
C PRO A 159 -10.14 -1.22 29.08
N TRP A 160 -8.92 -1.09 28.53
CA TRP A 160 -7.69 -1.08 29.32
C TRP A 160 -7.46 0.26 30.00
N LEU A 161 -7.80 1.35 29.32
CA LEU A 161 -7.83 2.68 29.93
C LEU A 161 -8.84 2.73 31.08
N LEU A 162 -10.04 2.19 30.86
CA LEU A 162 -11.06 2.10 31.91
C LEU A 162 -10.57 1.25 33.10
N PHE A 163 -9.93 0.11 32.84
CA PHE A 163 -9.34 -0.73 33.88
C PHE A 163 -8.26 0.02 34.69
N LEU A 164 -7.38 0.78 34.02
CA LEU A 164 -6.36 1.60 34.70
C LEU A 164 -7.00 2.68 35.58
N ILE A 165 -8.05 3.34 35.09
CA ILE A 165 -8.78 4.37 35.85
C ILE A 165 -9.47 3.75 37.07
N LEU A 166 -10.23 2.66 36.91
CA LEU A 166 -10.92 2.00 38.00
C LEU A 166 -9.96 1.52 39.09
N ARG A 167 -8.74 1.13 38.72
CA ARG A 167 -7.71 0.69 39.65
C ARG A 167 -7.21 1.79 40.61
N THR A 168 -7.45 3.06 40.29
CA THR A 168 -7.15 4.16 41.22
C THR A 168 -8.01 4.12 42.49
N GLN A 169 -9.16 3.43 42.45
CA GLN A 169 -10.03 3.25 43.60
C GLN A 169 -9.59 2.07 44.48
N GLU A 170 -9.59 2.28 45.80
CA GLU A 170 -9.20 1.29 46.82
C GLU A 170 -10.05 0.01 46.72
N ASN A 171 -11.37 0.16 46.54
CA ASN A 171 -12.32 -0.96 46.44
C ASN A 171 -12.07 -1.84 45.21
N ALA A 172 -11.84 -1.22 44.05
CA ALA A 172 -11.54 -1.93 42.81
C ALA A 172 -10.20 -2.67 42.90
N ARG A 173 -9.18 -2.04 43.49
CA ARG A 173 -7.86 -2.66 43.69
C ARG A 173 -7.94 -3.95 44.50
N ASN A 174 -8.74 -3.97 45.57
CA ASN A 174 -8.91 -5.14 46.42
C ASN A 174 -9.67 -6.27 45.71
N ALA A 175 -10.72 -5.95 44.94
CA ALA A 175 -11.45 -6.93 44.14
C ALA A 175 -10.56 -7.60 43.07
N TYR A 176 -9.73 -6.83 42.37
CA TYR A 176 -8.82 -7.36 41.35
C TYR A 176 -7.59 -8.09 41.90
N ALA A 177 -7.27 -7.90 43.19
CA ALA A 177 -6.19 -8.63 43.84
C ALA A 177 -6.57 -10.09 44.15
N GLN A 178 -7.87 -10.39 44.27
CA GLN A 178 -8.37 -11.74 44.54
C GLN A 178 -8.11 -12.70 43.37
N PRO A 179 -8.00 -14.02 43.62
CA PRO A 179 -7.78 -15.02 42.57
C PRO A 179 -8.83 -14.97 41.44
N ALA A 180 -10.10 -14.73 41.80
CA ALA A 180 -11.19 -14.54 40.84
C ALA A 180 -11.02 -13.28 39.98
N GLY A 181 -10.50 -12.19 40.54
CA GLY A 181 -10.18 -10.97 39.78
C GLY A 181 -9.02 -11.20 38.80
N GLN A 182 -8.03 -11.99 39.20
CA GLN A 182 -6.86 -12.31 38.36
C GLN A 182 -7.25 -13.19 37.16
N THR A 183 -8.12 -14.19 37.34
CA THR A 183 -8.60 -15.01 36.22
C THR A 183 -9.38 -14.19 35.20
N ILE A 184 -10.24 -13.26 35.65
CA ILE A 184 -10.98 -12.35 34.76
C ILE A 184 -10.03 -11.47 33.94
N ILE A 185 -8.96 -10.95 34.56
CA ILE A 185 -7.95 -10.15 33.86
C ILE A 185 -7.25 -10.97 32.78
N ILE A 186 -6.81 -12.19 33.10
CA ILE A 186 -6.14 -13.08 32.13
C ILE A 186 -7.08 -13.39 30.96
N LEU A 187 -8.35 -13.70 31.23
CA LEU A 187 -9.36 -14.00 30.22
C LEU A 187 -9.65 -12.77 29.34
N GLY A 188 -9.68 -11.58 29.92
CA GLY A 188 -9.81 -10.32 29.20
C GLY A 188 -8.63 -10.08 28.25
N VAL A 189 -7.39 -10.27 28.72
CA VAL A 189 -6.18 -10.12 27.89
C VAL A 189 -6.20 -11.11 26.73
N LEU A 190 -6.50 -12.39 27.00
CA LEU A 190 -6.60 -13.43 25.98
C LEU A 190 -7.67 -13.08 24.95
N THR A 191 -8.85 -12.65 25.39
CA THR A 191 -9.96 -12.30 24.49
C THR A 191 -9.61 -11.10 23.60
N THR A 192 -9.00 -10.05 24.16
CA THR A 192 -8.53 -8.91 23.35
C THR A 192 -7.44 -9.33 22.37
N PHE A 193 -6.53 -10.22 22.78
CA PHE A 193 -5.50 -10.75 21.90
C PHE A 193 -6.08 -11.56 20.75
N LEU A 194 -7.03 -12.47 21.01
CA LEU A 194 -7.74 -13.22 19.98
C LEU A 194 -8.52 -12.30 19.03
N ALA A 195 -9.22 -11.31 19.56
CA ALA A 195 -9.94 -10.31 18.76
C ALA A 195 -8.98 -9.52 17.85
N TYR A 196 -7.80 -9.16 18.36
CA TYR A 196 -6.77 -8.49 17.58
C TYR A 196 -6.21 -9.38 16.45
N LEU A 197 -5.96 -10.66 16.71
CA LEU A 197 -5.56 -11.63 15.68
C LEU A 197 -6.62 -11.77 14.59
N TRP A 198 -7.89 -11.85 14.96
CA TRP A 198 -9.01 -11.88 14.04
C TRP A 198 -9.11 -10.60 13.19
N MET A 199 -9.00 -9.44 13.83
CA MET A 199 -8.99 -8.15 13.14
C MET A 199 -7.85 -8.06 12.13
N GLN A 200 -6.65 -8.55 12.47
CA GLN A 200 -5.53 -8.58 11.52
C GLN A 200 -5.76 -9.52 10.34
N LYS A 201 -6.44 -10.66 10.56
CA LYS A 201 -6.77 -11.62 9.51
C LYS A 201 -7.80 -11.03 8.54
N ILE A 202 -8.82 -10.34 9.07
CA ILE A 202 -9.90 -9.72 8.30
C ILE A 202 -9.44 -8.42 7.61
N ALA A 203 -8.57 -7.64 8.24
CA ALA A 203 -8.06 -6.38 7.71
C ALA A 203 -6.88 -6.52 6.71
N LYS A 204 -6.58 -7.75 6.27
CA LYS A 204 -5.73 -7.96 5.10
C LYS A 204 -6.58 -7.64 3.86
N LEU A 205 -6.42 -6.43 3.35
CA LEU A 205 -6.87 -6.12 2.00
C LEU A 205 -6.23 -7.15 1.05
N PRO A 206 -7.01 -7.83 0.21
CA PRO A 206 -6.45 -8.74 -0.78
C PRO A 206 -5.46 -7.95 -1.63
N LYS A 207 -4.17 -8.33 -1.57
CA LYS A 207 -3.18 -7.75 -2.48
C LYS A 207 -3.62 -8.12 -3.90
N SER A 208 -3.69 -7.13 -4.79
CA SER A 208 -3.98 -7.40 -6.20
C SER A 208 -2.99 -8.44 -6.71
N LYS A 209 -3.49 -9.54 -7.28
CA LYS A 209 -2.64 -10.58 -7.85
C LYS A 209 -1.96 -9.99 -9.09
N ARG A 210 -0.66 -10.21 -9.27
CA ARG A 210 0.06 -9.80 -10.48
C ARG A 210 -0.46 -10.62 -11.66
N LEU A 211 -1.25 -10.01 -12.54
CA LEU A 211 -1.88 -10.69 -13.68
C LEU A 211 -1.03 -10.62 -14.96
N PHE A 212 -0.19 -9.58 -15.11
CA PHE A 212 0.56 -9.28 -16.32
C PHE A 212 2.06 -9.59 -16.18
N THR A 213 2.38 -10.84 -15.86
CA THR A 213 3.77 -11.31 -15.72
C THR A 213 4.41 -11.77 -17.03
N LEU A 214 3.63 -11.89 -18.10
CA LEU A 214 4.13 -12.32 -19.40
C LEU A 214 4.93 -11.19 -20.06
N GLU A 215 5.98 -11.55 -20.80
CA GLU A 215 6.77 -10.62 -21.61
C GLU A 215 5.91 -10.05 -22.74
N MET A 216 6.03 -8.74 -22.96
CA MET A 216 5.49 -8.11 -24.16
C MET A 216 6.25 -8.63 -25.38
N SER A 217 5.61 -9.51 -26.13
CA SER A 217 6.09 -10.06 -27.38
C SER A 217 5.44 -9.32 -28.55
N SER A 218 6.24 -8.85 -29.50
CA SER A 218 5.73 -8.53 -30.83
C SER A 218 5.39 -9.84 -31.53
N ASN A 219 4.10 -10.11 -31.75
CA ASN A 219 3.75 -11.13 -32.74
C ASN A 219 4.32 -10.71 -34.10
N GLU A 220 4.91 -11.69 -34.78
CA GLU A 220 5.37 -11.63 -36.17
C GLU A 220 4.32 -11.07 -37.13
#